data_AF-Q9WWF1-F1
#
_entry.id   AF-Q9WWF1-F1
#
_cell.length_a   1.000
_cell.length_b   1.000
_cell.length_c   1.000
_cell.angle_alpha   90.00
_cell.angle_beta   90.00
_cell.angle_gamma   90.00
#
_symmetry.space_group_name_H-M   'P 1'
#
loop_
_entity.id
_entity.type
_entity.pdbx_description
1 polymer ?
#
loop_
_entity_poly.entity_id
_entity_poly.type
_entity_poly.pdbx_seq_one_letter_code
_entity_poly.pdbx_strand_id
1 'polypeptide(L)'
;MADQIHEQCWTEESLSAFGIYITPELVADALKDYWHLFAEGRLGHNKVFVPLDREGCTEGALVGFVGDYSGVKSIHSNPSNARYKEPTSHIDVVFAIVSQVDVSSLLMGWLYRRGELVGWH
;
A
#
# COMPACT_ATOMS: atom_id res chain seq x y z
N MET A 1 -13.50 23.00 -7.43
CA MET A 1 -13.62 22.59 -6.03
C MET A 1 -12.81 21.31 -5.92
N ALA A 2 -11.72 21.33 -5.14
CA ALA A 2 -10.88 20.15 -4.98
C ALA A 2 -11.61 19.20 -4.05
N ASP A 3 -12.06 18.06 -4.58
CA ASP A 3 -12.67 17.01 -3.78
C ASP A 3 -11.66 16.58 -2.70
N GLN A 4 -12.07 16.69 -1.43
CA GLN A 4 -11.23 16.29 -0.31
C GLN A 4 -10.91 14.81 -0.44
N ILE A 5 -9.62 14.49 -0.65
CA ILE A 5 -9.11 13.14 -0.44
C ILE A 5 -9.27 12.88 1.07
N HIS A 6 -10.32 12.16 1.44
CA HIS A 6 -10.49 11.66 2.79
C HIS A 6 -9.49 10.53 3.00
N GLU A 7 -8.34 10.85 3.63
CA GLU A 7 -7.45 9.83 4.17
C GLU A 7 -8.19 9.13 5.32
N GLN A 8 -8.78 7.98 5.04
CA GLN A 8 -9.41 7.14 6.05
C GLN A 8 -8.42 6.06 6.47
N CYS A 9 -7.87 6.19 7.68
CA CYS A 9 -7.00 5.19 8.28
C CYS A 9 -7.86 4.07 8.89
N TRP A 10 -7.73 2.86 8.35
CA TRP A 10 -8.44 1.69 8.84
C TRP A 10 -7.48 0.79 9.61
N THR A 11 -7.63 0.73 10.92
CA THR A 11 -7.04 -0.34 11.76
C THR A 11 -7.92 -1.58 11.71
N GLU A 12 -7.37 -2.76 12.03
CA GLU A 12 -8.18 -3.98 12.17
C GLU A 12 -9.34 -3.80 13.17
N GLU A 13 -9.08 -3.09 14.27
CA GLU A 13 -10.11 -2.72 15.24
C GLU A 13 -11.20 -1.85 14.61
N SER A 14 -10.83 -0.82 13.84
CA SER A 14 -11.82 0.03 13.17
C SER A 14 -12.64 -0.76 12.15
N LEU A 15 -12.03 -1.66 11.37
CA LEU A 15 -12.73 -2.51 10.40
C LEU A 15 -13.76 -3.41 11.09
N SER A 16 -13.39 -3.97 12.25
CA SER A 16 -14.29 -4.81 13.05
C SER A 16 -15.56 -4.07 13.50
N ALA A 17 -15.46 -2.76 13.78
CA ALA A 17 -16.61 -1.93 14.14
C ALA A 17 -17.62 -1.78 12.99
N PHE A 18 -17.19 -1.97 11.74
CA PHE A 18 -18.05 -2.02 10.55
C PHE A 18 -18.45 -3.45 10.16
N GLY A 19 -18.15 -4.45 11.01
CA GLY A 19 -18.42 -5.85 10.73
C GLY A 19 -17.49 -6.47 9.68
N ILE A 20 -16.40 -5.79 9.34
CA ILE A 20 -15.38 -6.29 8.40
C ILE A 20 -14.31 -7.01 9.21
N TYR A 21 -14.30 -8.34 9.11
CA TYR A 21 -13.30 -9.19 9.74
C TYR A 21 -12.39 -9.76 8.66
N ILE A 22 -11.07 -9.57 8.80
CA ILE A 22 -10.08 -10.22 7.92
C ILE A 22 -9.95 -11.68 8.35
N THR A 23 -10.81 -12.54 7.79
CA THR A 23 -10.78 -13.99 8.07
C THR A 23 -10.00 -14.75 6.98
N PRO A 24 -9.52 -15.98 7.27
CA PRO A 24 -8.89 -16.82 6.25
C PRO A 24 -9.78 -17.06 5.02
N GLU A 25 -11.11 -17.18 5.22
CA GLU A 25 -12.08 -17.38 4.13
C GLU A 25 -12.21 -16.13 3.26
N LEU A 26 -12.25 -14.94 3.88
CA LEU A 26 -12.25 -13.68 3.13
C LEU A 26 -10.98 -13.53 2.29
N VAL A 27 -9.82 -13.88 2.86
CA VAL A 27 -8.54 -13.84 2.14
C VAL A 27 -8.52 -14.84 1.00
N ALA A 28 -9.00 -16.07 1.21
CA ALA A 28 -9.08 -17.08 0.17
C ALA A 28 -10.01 -16.64 -0.98
N ASP A 29 -11.17 -16.07 -0.66
CA ASP A 29 -12.11 -15.57 -1.66
C ASP A 29 -11.53 -14.39 -2.45
N ALA A 30 -10.81 -13.47 -1.78
CA ALA A 30 -10.13 -12.35 -2.43
C ALA A 30 -9.00 -12.78 -3.38
N LEU A 31 -8.34 -13.91 -3.08
CA LEU A 31 -7.21 -14.42 -3.87
C LEU A 31 -7.61 -15.42 -4.96
N LYS A 32 -8.86 -15.89 -4.99
CA LYS A 32 -9.30 -16.98 -5.89
C LYS A 32 -9.04 -16.69 -7.38
N ASP A 33 -9.25 -15.44 -7.79
CA ASP A 33 -9.15 -15.01 -9.20
C ASP A 33 -7.82 -14.31 -9.50
N TYR A 34 -6.90 -14.24 -8.52
CA TYR A 34 -5.68 -13.45 -8.61
C TYR A 34 -4.86 -13.76 -9.87
N TRP A 35 -4.59 -15.04 -10.13
CA TRP A 35 -3.77 -15.46 -11.26
C TRP A 35 -4.46 -15.24 -12.61
N HIS A 36 -5.77 -15.42 -12.66
CA HIS A 36 -6.57 -15.13 -13.85
C HIS A 36 -6.52 -13.64 -14.20
N LEU A 37 -6.77 -12.77 -13.22
CA LEU A 37 -6.73 -11.32 -13.41
C LEU A 37 -5.33 -10.82 -13.77
N PHE A 38 -4.28 -11.41 -13.20
CA PHE A 38 -2.89 -11.08 -13.54
C PHE A 38 -2.55 -11.46 -14.98
N ALA A 39 -2.94 -12.67 -15.42
CA ALA A 39 -2.70 -13.13 -16.79
C ALA A 39 -3.46 -12.29 -17.83
N GLU A 40 -4.64 -11.77 -17.48
CA GLU A 40 -5.43 -10.86 -18.31
C GLU A 40 -4.90 -9.41 -18.32
N GLY A 41 -3.88 -9.10 -17.51
CA GLY A 41 -3.35 -7.73 -17.36
C GLY A 41 -4.28 -6.79 -16.58
N ARG A 42 -5.28 -7.33 -15.87
CA ARG A 42 -6.26 -6.58 -15.06
C ARG A 42 -5.83 -6.40 -13.61
N LEU A 43 -4.74 -7.06 -13.23
CA LEU A 43 -4.05 -6.91 -11.96
C LEU A 43 -2.56 -6.78 -12.23
N GLY A 44 -1.90 -5.87 -11.54
CA GLY A 44 -0.46 -5.72 -11.63
C GLY A 44 0.12 -5.12 -10.37
N HIS A 45 1.40 -5.39 -10.12
CA HIS A 45 2.13 -4.74 -9.03
C HIS A 45 3.61 -4.62 -9.35
N ASN A 46 4.23 -3.58 -8.78
CA ASN A 46 5.66 -3.40 -8.72
C ASN A 46 6.07 -3.25 -7.26
N LYS A 47 7.18 -3.87 -6.87
CA LYS A 47 7.72 -3.80 -5.51
C LYS A 47 9.16 -3.32 -5.53
N VAL A 48 9.49 -2.44 -4.60
CA VAL A 48 10.85 -1.97 -4.35
C VAL A 48 11.12 -2.14 -2.87
N PHE A 49 12.30 -2.67 -2.54
CA PHE A 49 12.80 -2.74 -1.17
C PHE A 49 14.17 -2.08 -1.11
N VAL A 50 14.40 -1.32 -0.06
CA VAL A 50 15.64 -0.61 0.21
C VAL A 50 16.15 -1.04 1.58
N PRO A 51 17.36 -1.61 1.69
CA PRO A 51 17.99 -1.83 2.98
C PRO A 51 18.38 -0.49 3.60
N LEU A 52 18.03 -0.28 4.86
CA LEU A 52 18.37 0.93 5.60
C LEU A 52 19.68 0.79 6.37
N ASP A 53 19.99 -0.43 6.82
CA ASP A 53 21.17 -0.69 7.65
C ASP A 53 21.71 -2.12 7.46
N ARG A 54 22.73 -2.48 8.25
CA ARG A 54 23.36 -3.82 8.21
C ARG A 54 22.66 -4.83 9.10
N GLU A 55 21.81 -4.34 10.00
CA GLU A 55 21.02 -5.07 10.98
C GLU A 55 19.76 -5.68 10.36
N GLY A 56 19.49 -5.38 9.09
CA GLY A 56 18.42 -5.96 8.30
C GLY A 56 17.14 -5.11 8.29
N CYS A 57 17.23 -3.84 8.70
CA CYS A 57 16.10 -2.93 8.54
C CYS A 57 15.86 -2.65 7.05
N THR A 58 14.60 -2.72 6.65
CA THR A 58 14.21 -2.48 5.26
C THR A 58 12.98 -1.61 5.18
N GLU A 59 12.94 -0.78 4.15
CA GLU A 59 11.74 -0.09 3.70
C GLU A 59 11.33 -0.61 2.33
N GLY A 60 10.06 -0.95 2.21
CA GLY A 60 9.47 -1.45 0.99
C GLY A 60 8.26 -0.63 0.59
N ALA A 61 8.07 -0.46 -0.71
CA ALA A 61 6.83 0.01 -1.29
C ALA A 61 6.38 -0.98 -2.36
N LEU A 62 5.12 -1.41 -2.28
CA LEU A 62 4.45 -2.16 -3.32
C LEU A 62 3.33 -1.28 -3.88
N VAL A 63 3.47 -0.91 -5.14
CA VAL A 63 2.43 -0.18 -5.89
C VAL A 63 1.69 -1.20 -6.75
N GLY A 64 0.37 -1.22 -6.67
CA GLY A 64 -0.43 -2.18 -7.42
C GLY A 64 -1.77 -1.64 -7.86
N PHE A 65 -2.41 -2.39 -8.77
CA PHE A 65 -3.76 -2.14 -9.24
C PHE A 65 -4.52 -3.45 -9.45
N VAL A 66 -5.84 -3.38 -9.32
CA VAL A 66 -6.79 -4.46 -9.65
C VAL A 66 -8.11 -3.84 -10.12
N GLY A 67 -8.47 -4.03 -11.39
CA GLY A 67 -9.62 -3.35 -11.99
C GLY A 67 -9.51 -1.83 -11.83
N ASP A 68 -10.52 -1.21 -11.23
CA ASP A 68 -10.58 0.23 -10.97
C ASP A 68 -9.96 0.66 -9.63
N TYR A 69 -9.28 -0.25 -8.94
CA TYR A 69 -8.60 0.04 -7.69
C TYR A 69 -7.09 0.11 -7.92
N SER A 70 -6.46 1.09 -7.30
CA SER A 70 -5.01 1.18 -7.19
C SER A 70 -4.62 1.39 -5.74
N GLY A 71 -3.38 1.11 -5.39
CA GLY A 71 -2.93 1.31 -4.03
C GLY A 71 -1.43 1.19 -3.85
N VAL A 72 -0.99 1.67 -2.69
CA VAL A 72 0.39 1.58 -2.24
C VAL A 72 0.39 0.88 -0.89
N LYS A 73 1.20 -0.17 -0.79
CA LYS A 73 1.51 -0.84 0.47
C LYS A 73 2.93 -0.46 0.86
N SER A 74 3.07 0.26 1.97
CA SER A 74 4.36 0.56 2.60
C SER A 74 4.67 -0.54 3.61
N ILE A 75 5.91 -1.01 3.61
CA ILE A 75 6.37 -2.11 4.46
C ILE A 75 7.64 -1.63 5.16
N HIS A 76 7.59 -1.52 6.48
CA HIS A 76 8.75 -1.23 7.30
C HIS A 76 9.10 -2.49 8.05
N SER A 77 10.31 -3.03 7.86
CA SER A 77 10.78 -4.19 8.62
C SER A 77 11.94 -3.77 9.51
N ASN A 78 11.85 -4.09 10.79
CA ASN A 78 12.90 -3.91 11.78
C ASN A 78 13.04 -5.20 12.61
N PRO A 79 13.96 -6.11 12.24
CA PRO A 79 14.16 -7.36 12.97
C PRO A 79 14.57 -7.18 14.43
N SER A 80 15.22 -6.06 14.77
CA SER A 80 15.70 -5.78 16.13
C SER A 80 14.55 -5.60 17.13
N ASN A 81 13.36 -5.22 16.67
CA ASN A 81 12.15 -5.09 17.49
C ASN A 81 11.77 -6.38 18.22
N ALA A 82 12.17 -7.55 17.69
CA ALA A 82 11.93 -8.84 18.35
C ALA A 82 12.55 -8.88 19.77
N ARG A 83 13.69 -8.21 19.99
CA ARG A 83 14.34 -8.14 21.31
C ARG A 83 13.52 -7.36 22.33
N TYR A 84 12.71 -6.42 21.86
CA TYR A 84 11.86 -5.56 22.67
C TYR A 84 10.40 -6.06 22.75
N LYS A 85 10.11 -7.23 22.14
CA LYS A 85 8.74 -7.76 21.99
C LYS A 85 7.81 -6.81 21.22
N GLU A 86 8.37 -6.04 20.32
CA GLU A 86 7.64 -5.15 19.42
C GLU A 86 7.44 -5.81 18.05
N PRO A 87 6.43 -5.38 17.26
CA PRO A 87 6.26 -5.86 15.90
C PRO A 87 7.52 -5.66 15.07
N THR A 88 7.98 -6.72 14.41
CA THR A 88 9.14 -6.68 13.51
C THR A 88 8.80 -6.13 12.14
N SER A 89 7.52 -5.92 11.86
CA SER A 89 7.04 -5.34 10.62
C SER A 89 5.84 -4.45 10.88
N HIS A 90 5.85 -3.27 10.27
CA HIS A 90 4.72 -2.37 10.16
C HIS A 90 4.30 -2.30 8.70
N ILE A 91 3.00 -2.36 8.45
CA ILE A 91 2.46 -2.37 7.09
C ILE A 91 1.33 -1.35 7.03
N ASP A 92 1.49 -0.39 6.14
CA ASP A 92 0.48 0.62 5.84
C ASP A 92 -0.05 0.38 4.42
N VAL A 93 -1.37 0.39 4.25
CA VAL A 93 -2.00 0.23 2.93
C VAL A 93 -2.87 1.43 2.64
N VAL A 94 -2.61 2.07 1.50
CA VAL A 94 -3.41 3.18 0.97
C VAL A 94 -4.05 2.72 -0.33
N PHE A 95 -5.37 2.89 -0.44
CA PHE A 95 -6.13 2.58 -1.65
C PHE A 95 -6.66 3.87 -2.30
N ALA A 96 -6.74 3.85 -3.62
CA ALA A 96 -7.36 4.88 -4.44
C ALA A 96 -8.27 4.22 -5.49
N ILE A 97 -9.47 4.78 -5.69
CA ILE A 97 -10.42 4.33 -6.71
C ILE A 97 -10.21 5.20 -7.96
N VAL A 98 -9.91 4.57 -9.08
CA VAL A 98 -9.52 5.22 -10.35
C VAL A 98 -10.67 6.00 -10.98
N SER A 99 -11.92 5.82 -10.54
CA SER A 99 -13.06 6.64 -10.98
C SER A 99 -12.99 8.10 -10.53
N GLN A 100 -12.01 8.50 -9.71
CA GLN A 100 -11.87 9.88 -9.20
C GLN A 100 -10.44 10.46 -9.19
N VAL A 101 -9.42 9.78 -9.74
CA VAL A 101 -8.04 10.27 -9.61
C VAL A 101 -7.28 10.30 -10.93
N ASP A 102 -6.87 11.50 -11.33
CA ASP A 102 -5.84 11.74 -12.34
C ASP A 102 -4.48 11.25 -11.77
N VAL A 103 -3.95 10.17 -12.34
CA VAL A 103 -2.76 9.42 -11.89
C VAL A 103 -1.51 10.31 -11.75
N SER A 104 -1.48 11.46 -12.44
CA SER A 104 -0.42 12.47 -12.33
C SER A 104 -0.28 13.05 -10.91
N SER A 105 -1.37 13.12 -10.14
CA SER A 105 -1.39 13.71 -8.79
C SER A 105 -0.83 12.79 -7.69
N LEU A 106 -0.96 11.47 -7.83
CA LEU A 106 -0.36 10.49 -6.91
C LEU A 106 1.16 10.42 -7.04
N LEU A 107 1.67 10.51 -8.28
CA LEU A 107 3.11 10.55 -8.54
C LEU A 107 3.74 11.84 -8.00
N MET A 108 3.04 12.96 -8.16
CA MET A 108 3.48 14.26 -7.63
C MET A 108 3.45 14.30 -6.10
N GLY A 109 2.45 13.70 -5.43
CA GLY A 109 2.41 13.58 -3.97
C GLY A 109 3.56 12.73 -3.41
N TRP A 110 3.95 11.68 -4.13
CA TRP A 110 5.10 10.83 -3.75
C TRP A 110 6.45 11.54 -3.93
N LEU A 111 6.63 12.28 -5.03
CA LEU A 111 7.82 13.11 -5.27
C LEU A 111 7.93 14.28 -4.28
N TYR A 112 6.80 14.90 -3.91
CA TYR A 112 6.75 16.01 -2.96
C TYR A 112 7.18 15.58 -1.54
N ARG A 113 6.82 14.36 -1.09
CA ARG A 113 7.26 13.82 0.21
C ARG A 113 8.76 13.52 0.28
N ARG A 114 9.45 13.36 -0.84
CA ARG A 114 10.91 13.13 -0.90
C ARG A 114 11.74 14.39 -1.14
N GLY A 115 11.14 15.57 -1.25
CA GLY A 115 11.88 16.81 -1.50
C GLY A 115 12.54 16.87 -2.88
N GLU A 116 12.19 15.96 -3.80
CA GLU A 116 12.72 15.94 -5.16
C GLU A 116 11.79 16.71 -6.11
N LEU A 117 11.73 18.03 -5.91
CA LEU A 117 11.33 18.95 -6.97
C LEU A 117 12.57 19.19 -7.86
N VAL A 118 12.87 18.24 -8.75
CA VAL A 118 13.75 18.55 -9.89
C VAL A 118 12.89 19.34 -10.87
N GLY A 119 13.11 20.66 -10.89
CA GLY A 119 12.44 21.57 -11.80
C GLY A 119 12.63 21.16 -13.26
N TRP A 120 11.55 21.22 -14.02
CA TRP A 120 11.59 21.21 -15.48
C TRP A 120 10.93 22.51 -15.96
N HIS A 121 11.79 23.42 -16.45
CA HIS A 121 11.43 24.43 -17.44
C HIS A 121 11.36 23.78 -18.82
#